data_AF-A0A8X7PXW3-F1
#
_entry.id   AF-A0A8X7PXW3-F1
#
_cell.length_a   1.000
_cell.length_b   1.000
_cell.length_c   1.000
_cell.angle_alpha   90.00
_cell.angle_beta   90.00
_cell.angle_gamma   90.00
#
_symmetry.space_group_name_H-M   'P 1'
#
loop_
_entity.id
_entity.type
_entity.pdbx_description
1 polymer ?
#
loop_
_entity_poly.entity_id
_entity_poly.type
_entity_poly.pdbx_seq_one_letter_code
_entity_poly.pdbx_strand_id
1 'polypeptide(L)'
;MDRSIFLSLALASLLLGVVSARDWNILNQLKALGSSSSPSSQDGIVSSGLSTNLKRYCESWRFNVEVHNIRNFDVVPQECVSHVQNYMTSSQYEDDVERAVDEVILHFGSMCCSKSKCDGMDAWIFDIDDTLLSTIPYHKSNGFFGGEKLNSTKFEDWIRKRKAPPVPYMVKLYHEIRERGIKIFLISSRKEYLRSATVDNLIQAGYYGWSNLILRGLEDEQKEVKQYKSEKRTWLTSLGYRVWGVMADQWSSFAGCPLPKRTFKLPNSIYYVA
;
A
#
# COMPACT_ATOMS: atom_id res chain seq x y z
N MET A 1 0.36 -38.80 -64.96
CA MET A 1 -0.87 -39.17 -64.23
C MET A 1 -0.46 -39.49 -62.81
N ASP A 2 -0.12 -38.49 -62.01
CA ASP A 2 -0.99 -37.54 -61.28
C ASP A 2 -1.41 -38.04 -59.89
N ARG A 3 -1.24 -37.11 -58.93
CA ARG A 3 -1.70 -37.03 -57.52
C ARG A 3 -0.73 -37.65 -56.51
N SER A 4 0.13 -36.84 -55.88
CA SER A 4 -0.15 -35.95 -54.73
C SER A 4 -0.70 -36.76 -53.55
N ILE A 5 -0.06 -36.81 -52.38
CA ILE A 5 -0.07 -35.74 -51.37
C ILE A 5 1.13 -35.94 -50.42
N PHE A 6 1.93 -34.88 -50.25
CA PHE A 6 3.04 -34.78 -49.30
C PHE A 6 2.53 -34.52 -47.88
N LEU A 7 3.16 -35.18 -46.90
CA LEU A 7 3.09 -34.83 -45.49
C LEU A 7 3.59 -33.39 -45.26
N SER A 8 2.79 -32.56 -44.61
CA SER A 8 3.27 -31.37 -43.91
C SER A 8 2.57 -31.26 -42.55
N LEU A 9 3.31 -31.60 -41.51
CA LEU A 9 2.91 -31.48 -40.11
C LEU A 9 3.58 -30.24 -39.52
N ALA A 10 2.77 -29.44 -38.83
CA ALA A 10 3.13 -28.47 -37.79
C ALA A 10 3.92 -27.20 -38.20
N LEU A 11 3.19 -26.14 -38.54
CA LEU A 11 3.57 -24.77 -38.16
C LEU A 11 2.29 -23.93 -37.96
N ALA A 12 1.65 -24.08 -36.80
CA ALA A 12 0.49 -23.27 -36.42
C ALA A 12 0.48 -23.02 -34.91
N SER A 13 1.44 -22.24 -34.41
CA SER A 13 1.36 -21.64 -33.07
C SER A 13 2.52 -20.66 -32.84
N LEU A 14 2.48 -19.51 -33.49
CA LEU A 14 3.29 -18.35 -33.12
C LEU A 14 2.59 -17.13 -33.66
N LEU A 15 1.66 -16.60 -32.86
CA LEU A 15 1.20 -15.21 -32.79
C LEU A 15 0.10 -15.14 -31.71
N LEU A 16 0.41 -15.58 -30.49
CA LEU A 16 -0.28 -15.03 -29.33
C LEU A 16 0.30 -13.62 -29.18
N GLY A 17 -0.51 -12.64 -29.60
CA GLY A 17 -0.19 -11.23 -29.42
C GLY A 17 0.25 -11.00 -27.98
N VAL A 18 1.39 -10.33 -27.84
CA VAL A 18 1.81 -9.73 -26.58
C VAL A 18 0.74 -8.70 -26.26
N VAL A 19 -0.26 -9.09 -25.49
CA VAL A 19 -1.15 -8.15 -24.81
C VAL A 19 -0.22 -7.43 -23.84
N SER A 20 0.18 -6.22 -24.21
CA SER A 20 0.91 -5.34 -23.32
C SER A 20 0.08 -5.19 -22.06
N ALA A 21 0.71 -5.08 -20.88
CA ALA A 21 0.00 -4.72 -19.65
C ALA A 21 -0.82 -3.41 -19.78
N ARG A 22 -0.61 -2.65 -20.87
CA ARG A 22 -1.43 -1.51 -21.30
C ARG A 22 -2.87 -1.87 -21.73
N ASP A 23 -3.15 -3.11 -22.10
CA ASP A 23 -4.41 -3.52 -22.73
C ASP A 23 -5.37 -4.26 -21.77
N TRP A 24 -5.00 -4.45 -20.51
CA TRP A 24 -5.87 -5.10 -19.52
C TRP A 24 -6.90 -4.11 -18.96
N ASN A 25 -7.91 -3.78 -19.76
CA ASN A 25 -9.04 -2.96 -19.34
C ASN A 25 -10.28 -3.85 -19.12
N ILE A 26 -10.74 -3.96 -17.86
CA ILE A 26 -11.93 -4.75 -17.53
C ILE A 26 -13.22 -4.16 -18.15
N LEU A 27 -13.25 -2.86 -18.46
CA LEU A 27 -14.37 -2.22 -19.15
C LEU A 27 -14.47 -2.67 -20.61
N ASN A 28 -13.34 -3.03 -21.26
CA ASN A 28 -13.36 -3.62 -22.60
C ASN A 28 -13.92 -5.06 -22.56
N GLN A 29 -13.63 -5.82 -21.50
CA GLN A 29 -14.20 -7.15 -21.30
C GLN A 29 -15.70 -7.08 -20.94
N LEU A 30 -16.11 -6.10 -20.13
CA LEU A 30 -17.52 -5.88 -19.80
C LEU A 30 -18.34 -5.31 -20.99
N LYS A 31 -17.73 -4.48 -21.85
CA LYS A 31 -18.34 -4.08 -23.13
C LYS A 31 -18.54 -5.26 -24.08
N ALA A 32 -17.58 -6.19 -24.14
CA ALA A 32 -17.69 -7.41 -24.95
C ALA A 32 -18.80 -8.35 -24.45
N LEU A 33 -19.11 -8.32 -23.15
CA LEU A 33 -20.23 -9.05 -22.55
C LEU A 33 -21.58 -8.32 -22.67
N GLY A 34 -21.57 -7.00 -22.92
CA GLY A 34 -22.76 -6.13 -22.89
C GLY A 34 -23.31 -5.71 -24.26
N SER A 35 -22.70 -6.12 -25.38
CA SER A 35 -23.17 -5.73 -26.72
C SER A 35 -24.33 -6.61 -27.21
N SER A 36 -25.51 -6.40 -26.64
CA SER A 36 -26.80 -6.81 -27.23
C SER A 36 -27.87 -5.73 -27.02
N SER A 37 -27.58 -4.48 -27.40
CA SER A 37 -28.64 -3.50 -27.65
C SER A 37 -28.19 -2.41 -28.63
N SER A 38 -29.09 -2.09 -29.57
CA SER A 38 -28.91 -1.25 -30.76
C SER A 38 -28.68 0.24 -30.45
N PRO A 39 -28.07 1.02 -31.36
CA PRO A 39 -27.72 2.41 -31.12
C PRO A 39 -28.89 3.36 -31.42
N SER A 40 -29.13 4.31 -30.52
CA SER A 40 -29.82 5.56 -30.86
C SER A 40 -28.98 6.76 -30.38
N SER A 41 -28.93 7.77 -31.24
CA SER A 41 -28.03 8.91 -31.25
C SER A 41 -28.46 10.03 -30.29
N GLN A 42 -27.61 10.37 -29.32
CA GLN A 42 -27.60 11.68 -28.64
C GLN A 42 -26.19 12.03 -28.13
N ASP A 43 -25.42 12.76 -28.94
CA ASP A 43 -24.00 13.05 -28.71
C ASP A 43 -23.70 14.12 -27.62
N GLY A 44 -24.70 14.59 -26.87
CA GLY A 44 -24.51 15.57 -25.78
C GLY A 44 -24.56 15.01 -24.35
N ILE A 45 -25.22 13.86 -24.15
CA ILE A 45 -25.48 13.27 -22.81
C ILE A 45 -24.54 12.10 -22.51
N VAL A 46 -23.98 11.46 -23.55
CA VAL A 46 -23.12 10.28 -23.43
C VAL A 46 -21.78 10.60 -22.74
N SER A 47 -21.21 11.80 -22.95
CA SER A 47 -19.92 12.20 -22.38
C SER A 47 -19.99 12.36 -20.85
N SER A 48 -21.02 13.00 -20.32
CA SER A 48 -21.21 13.17 -18.87
C SER A 48 -21.57 11.84 -18.19
N GLY A 49 -22.36 11.00 -18.85
CA GLY A 49 -22.69 9.64 -18.38
C GLY A 49 -21.47 8.72 -18.32
N LEU A 50 -20.61 8.75 -19.35
CA LEU A 50 -19.37 7.96 -19.40
C LEU A 50 -18.35 8.43 -18.37
N SER A 51 -18.18 9.75 -18.20
CA SER A 51 -17.32 10.33 -17.16
C SER A 51 -17.80 9.97 -15.74
N THR A 52 -19.12 10.00 -15.50
CA THR A 52 -19.71 9.62 -14.21
C THR A 52 -19.56 8.13 -13.95
N ASN A 53 -19.72 7.28 -14.98
CA ASN A 53 -19.50 5.84 -14.89
C ASN A 53 -18.04 5.53 -14.55
N LEU A 54 -17.08 6.17 -15.24
CA LEU A 54 -15.66 5.99 -14.97
C LEU A 54 -15.28 6.41 -13.55
N LYS A 55 -15.78 7.55 -13.06
CA LYS A 55 -15.55 7.99 -11.68
C LYS A 55 -16.04 6.95 -10.65
N ARG A 56 -17.24 6.39 -10.86
CA ARG A 56 -17.80 5.35 -9.98
C ARG A 56 -17.01 4.04 -10.06
N TYR A 57 -16.57 3.66 -11.25
CA TYR A 57 -15.71 2.50 -11.45
C TYR A 57 -14.38 2.65 -10.70
N CYS A 58 -13.69 3.78 -10.88
CA CYS A 58 -12.41 4.03 -10.23
C CYS A 58 -12.52 4.13 -8.71
N GLU A 59 -13.61 4.71 -8.20
CA GLU A 59 -13.90 4.70 -6.77
C GLU A 59 -14.16 3.29 -6.24
N SER A 60 -14.92 2.48 -6.98
CA SER A 60 -15.16 1.08 -6.62
C SER A 60 -13.86 0.27 -6.64
N TRP A 61 -13.00 0.49 -7.64
CA TRP A 61 -11.68 -0.13 -7.73
C TRP A 61 -10.83 0.24 -6.51
N ARG A 62 -10.71 1.54 -6.20
CA ARG A 62 -9.96 2.08 -5.06
C ARG A 62 -10.43 1.45 -3.75
N PHE A 63 -11.74 1.47 -3.50
CA PHE A 63 -12.32 0.87 -2.30
C PHE A 63 -12.01 -0.63 -2.20
N ASN A 64 -12.11 -1.38 -3.31
CA ASN A 64 -11.85 -2.81 -3.34
C ASN A 64 -10.36 -3.17 -3.18
N VAL A 65 -9.44 -2.26 -3.47
CA VAL A 65 -8.03 -2.36 -3.05
C VAL A 65 -7.95 -2.27 -1.52
N GLU A 66 -8.60 -1.27 -0.92
CA GLU A 66 -8.53 -1.06 0.53
C GLU A 66 -9.13 -2.21 1.33
N VAL A 67 -10.28 -2.74 0.91
CA VAL A 67 -10.91 -3.90 1.57
C VAL A 67 -10.35 -5.26 1.13
N HIS A 68 -9.22 -5.25 0.42
CA HIS A 68 -8.46 -6.46 0.10
C HIS A 68 -9.22 -7.46 -0.81
N ASN A 69 -10.14 -6.99 -1.65
CA ASN A 69 -10.78 -7.79 -2.71
C ASN A 69 -9.91 -7.80 -3.97
N ILE A 70 -9.40 -6.63 -4.36
CA ILE A 70 -8.40 -6.49 -5.43
C ILE A 70 -7.02 -6.63 -4.80
N ARG A 71 -6.23 -7.58 -5.31
CA ARG A 71 -4.92 -7.99 -4.78
C ARG A 71 -3.90 -8.03 -5.89
N ASN A 72 -2.63 -7.87 -5.53
CA ASN A 72 -1.49 -8.11 -6.44
C ASN A 72 -1.60 -7.34 -7.76
N PHE A 73 -2.17 -6.12 -7.74
CA PHE A 73 -2.19 -5.29 -8.94
C PHE A 73 -0.77 -4.76 -9.20
N ASP A 74 -0.34 -4.82 -10.46
CA ASP A 74 0.98 -4.35 -10.88
C ASP A 74 1.08 -2.82 -10.91
N VAL A 75 0.02 -2.18 -11.38
CA VAL A 75 -0.14 -0.72 -11.52
C VAL A 75 -1.62 -0.37 -11.35
N VAL A 76 -1.90 0.87 -10.97
CA VAL A 76 -3.25 1.45 -11.01
C VAL A 76 -3.75 1.42 -12.46
N PRO A 77 -5.02 1.02 -12.72
CA PRO A 77 -5.62 1.13 -14.05
C PRO A 77 -5.44 2.54 -14.61
N GLN A 78 -5.00 2.66 -15.86
CA GLN A 78 -4.60 3.95 -16.43
C GLN A 78 -5.72 4.98 -16.38
N GLU A 79 -6.95 4.55 -16.63
CA GLU A 79 -8.16 5.35 -16.54
C GLU A 79 -8.49 5.84 -15.12
N CYS A 80 -7.89 5.25 -14.09
CA CYS A 80 -8.10 5.57 -12.68
C CYS A 80 -6.93 6.31 -12.02
N VAL A 81 -5.81 6.52 -12.71
CA VAL A 81 -4.65 7.23 -12.16
C VAL A 81 -5.00 8.63 -11.68
N SER A 82 -5.76 9.39 -12.46
CA SER A 82 -6.20 10.74 -12.06
C SER A 82 -7.15 10.71 -10.86
N HIS A 83 -8.00 9.68 -10.76
CA HIS A 83 -8.88 9.48 -9.61
C HIS A 83 -8.08 9.18 -8.33
N VAL A 84 -7.11 8.26 -8.41
CA VAL A 84 -6.20 7.94 -7.29
C VAL A 84 -5.39 9.17 -6.87
N GLN A 85 -4.81 9.90 -7.82
CA GLN A 85 -4.11 11.15 -7.55
C GLN A 85 -5.01 12.13 -6.79
N ASN A 86 -6.21 12.39 -7.31
CA ASN A 86 -7.14 13.34 -6.70
C ASN A 86 -7.48 12.93 -5.27
N TYR A 87 -7.75 11.64 -5.02
CA TYR A 87 -8.02 11.12 -3.69
C TYR A 87 -6.81 11.30 -2.76
N MET A 88 -5.64 10.78 -3.13
CA MET A 88 -4.43 10.78 -2.27
C MET A 88 -3.94 12.19 -1.93
N THR A 89 -4.32 13.22 -2.69
CA THR A 89 -3.99 14.62 -2.41
C THR A 89 -5.17 15.46 -1.91
N SER A 90 -6.30 14.83 -1.57
CA SER A 90 -7.51 15.51 -1.10
C SER A 90 -7.63 15.52 0.42
N SER A 91 -8.50 16.40 0.93
CA SER A 91 -8.93 16.36 2.34
C SER A 91 -9.60 15.04 2.70
N GLN A 92 -10.23 14.33 1.76
CA GLN A 92 -10.84 13.03 2.05
C GLN A 92 -9.80 11.98 2.47
N TYR A 93 -8.61 11.99 1.86
CA TYR A 93 -7.52 11.12 2.32
C TYR A 93 -7.08 11.48 3.75
N GLU A 94 -6.99 12.77 4.06
CA GLU A 94 -6.65 13.24 5.40
C GLU A 94 -7.73 12.83 6.42
N ASP A 95 -9.01 13.00 6.09
CA ASP A 95 -10.15 12.60 6.91
C ASP A 95 -10.18 11.08 7.15
N ASP A 96 -9.91 10.28 6.11
CA ASP A 96 -9.86 8.81 6.22
C ASP A 96 -8.69 8.36 7.13
N VAL A 97 -7.53 9.02 7.03
CA VAL A 97 -6.39 8.82 7.95
C VAL A 97 -6.78 9.21 9.38
N GLU A 98 -7.46 10.34 9.57
CA GLU A 98 -7.93 10.79 10.89
C GLU A 98 -8.87 9.77 11.52
N ARG A 99 -9.83 9.20 10.76
CA ARG A 99 -10.73 8.16 11.28
C ARG A 99 -9.98 6.91 11.75
N ALA A 100 -8.92 6.51 11.05
CA ALA A 100 -8.08 5.41 11.49
C ALA A 100 -7.31 5.76 12.78
N VAL A 101 -6.83 7.01 12.92
CA VAL A 101 -6.19 7.53 14.14
C VAL A 101 -7.17 7.57 15.32
N ASP A 102 -8.41 8.02 15.10
CA ASP A 102 -9.44 8.04 16.14
C ASP A 102 -9.73 6.64 16.68
N GLU A 103 -9.83 5.63 15.80
CA GLU A 103 -10.00 4.23 16.19
C GLU A 103 -8.82 3.70 17.02
N VAL A 104 -7.61 4.16 16.74
CA VAL A 104 -6.43 3.86 17.56
C VAL A 104 -6.57 4.49 18.95
N ILE A 105 -6.96 5.75 19.04
CA ILE A 105 -7.17 6.46 20.31
C ILE A 105 -8.25 5.77 21.16
N LEU A 106 -9.36 5.38 20.53
CA LEU A 106 -10.44 4.62 21.17
C LEU A 106 -9.96 3.24 21.66
N HIS A 107 -9.15 2.54 20.87
CA HIS A 107 -8.53 1.29 21.28
C HIS A 107 -7.70 1.48 22.55
N PHE A 108 -6.89 2.53 22.64
CA PHE A 108 -6.09 2.84 23.83
C PHE A 108 -6.91 3.21 25.05
N GLY A 109 -8.05 3.89 24.89
CA GLY A 109 -8.95 4.21 25.99
C GLY A 109 -9.39 2.97 26.79
N SER A 110 -9.43 1.80 26.14
CA SER A 110 -9.76 0.51 26.75
C SER A 110 -8.57 -0.18 27.47
N MET A 111 -7.34 0.33 27.32
CA MET A 111 -6.13 -0.33 27.78
C MET A 111 -5.73 0.17 29.16
N CYS A 112 -5.99 -0.67 30.17
CA CYS A 112 -5.64 -0.41 31.57
C CYS A 112 -4.12 -0.51 31.84
N CYS A 113 -3.34 0.46 31.37
CA CYS A 113 -2.02 0.74 31.91
C CYS A 113 -2.15 1.63 33.16
N SER A 114 -2.69 1.08 34.25
CA SER A 114 -2.53 1.70 35.57
C SER A 114 -1.03 1.76 35.86
N LYS A 115 -0.52 2.91 36.33
CA LYS A 115 0.90 3.17 36.64
C LYS A 115 1.56 2.10 37.55
N SER A 116 0.79 1.22 38.19
CA SER A 116 1.25 0.11 39.02
C SER A 116 1.43 -1.24 38.31
N LYS A 117 1.13 -1.38 37.00
CA LYS A 117 1.18 -2.67 36.26
C LYS A 117 1.92 -2.67 34.92
N CYS A 118 2.62 -1.59 34.58
CA CYS A 118 3.38 -1.53 33.33
C CYS A 118 4.76 -2.16 33.54
N ASP A 119 4.94 -3.42 33.13
CA ASP A 119 6.23 -4.13 33.18
C ASP A 119 7.21 -3.70 32.06
N GLY A 120 6.82 -2.72 31.23
CA GLY A 120 7.62 -2.20 30.13
C GLY A 120 7.57 -3.03 28.84
N MET A 121 6.74 -4.08 28.79
CA MET A 121 6.67 -5.02 27.67
C MET A 121 5.51 -4.74 26.70
N ASP A 122 4.74 -3.67 26.89
CA ASP A 122 3.69 -3.28 25.95
C ASP A 122 4.29 -2.60 24.72
N ALA A 123 3.90 -3.07 23.53
CA ALA A 123 4.51 -2.66 22.27
C ALA A 123 3.48 -2.22 21.22
N TRP A 124 3.90 -1.29 20.38
CA TRP A 124 3.20 -0.86 19.17
C TRP A 124 4.13 -0.92 17.98
N ILE A 125 3.62 -1.34 16.82
CA ILE A 125 4.40 -1.41 15.58
C ILE A 125 3.85 -0.40 14.57
N PHE A 126 4.75 0.37 13.98
CA PHE A 126 4.48 1.18 12.79
C PHE A 126 5.27 0.67 11.59
N ASP A 127 4.61 0.66 10.43
CA ASP A 127 5.32 0.76 9.15
C ASP A 127 5.84 2.19 8.92
N ILE A 128 6.65 2.41 7.88
CA ILE A 128 7.25 3.73 7.60
C ILE A 128 6.63 4.39 6.37
N ASP A 129 6.82 3.81 5.19
CA ASP A 129 6.38 4.41 3.93
C ASP A 129 4.85 4.44 3.86
N ASP A 130 4.28 5.61 3.57
CA ASP A 130 2.84 5.93 3.61
C ASP A 130 2.11 5.59 4.91
N THR A 131 2.88 5.36 5.98
CA THR A 131 2.36 5.19 7.34
C THR A 131 2.85 6.28 8.27
N LEU A 132 4.16 6.50 8.36
CA LEU A 132 4.74 7.62 9.10
C LEU A 132 5.26 8.71 8.17
N LEU A 133 5.85 8.32 7.03
CA LEU A 133 6.44 9.19 6.03
C LEU A 133 5.73 9.01 4.70
N SER A 134 5.16 10.09 4.16
CA SER A 134 4.39 10.03 2.91
C SER A 134 5.30 9.99 1.68
N THR A 135 4.98 9.07 0.77
CA THR A 135 5.62 8.93 -0.55
C THR A 135 4.87 9.69 -1.64
N ILE A 136 3.76 10.38 -1.33
CA ILE A 136 2.98 11.20 -2.26
C ILE A 136 3.88 12.17 -3.07
N PRO A 137 4.87 12.88 -2.49
CA PRO A 137 5.74 13.75 -3.28
C PRO A 137 6.62 13.01 -4.29
N TYR A 138 7.00 11.75 -4.03
CA TYR A 138 7.67 10.91 -5.01
C TYR A 138 6.74 10.58 -6.18
N HIS A 139 5.52 10.14 -5.87
CA HIS A 139 4.54 9.75 -6.89
C HIS A 139 4.03 10.93 -7.73
N LYS A 140 3.99 12.14 -7.17
CA LYS A 140 3.68 13.38 -7.91
C LYS A 140 4.69 13.69 -9.02
N SER A 141 5.97 13.39 -8.80
CA SER A 141 7.04 13.78 -9.72
C SER A 141 7.62 12.63 -10.55
N ASN A 142 7.46 11.38 -10.12
CA ASN A 142 8.16 10.23 -10.72
C ASN A 142 7.31 8.96 -10.84
N GLY A 143 6.26 8.80 -10.04
CA GLY A 143 5.56 7.53 -9.88
C GLY A 143 4.13 7.52 -10.43
N PHE A 144 3.71 8.59 -11.12
CA PHE A 144 2.39 8.74 -11.75
C PHE A 144 1.23 8.20 -10.91
N PHE A 145 1.26 8.44 -9.60
CA PHE A 145 0.26 7.91 -8.64
C PHE A 145 -0.10 6.43 -8.85
N GLY A 146 0.90 5.59 -9.17
CA GLY A 146 0.74 4.16 -9.33
C GLY A 146 0.47 3.70 -10.75
N GLY A 147 0.35 4.62 -11.72
CA GLY A 147 0.15 4.29 -13.14
C GLY A 147 1.36 3.62 -13.81
N GLU A 148 2.53 3.65 -13.19
CA GLU A 148 3.74 2.99 -13.69
C GLU A 148 4.36 2.10 -12.61
N LYS A 149 5.06 1.04 -13.05
CA LYS A 149 5.79 0.17 -12.14
C LYS A 149 6.86 0.97 -11.39
N LEU A 150 6.97 0.74 -10.08
CA LEU A 150 7.93 1.44 -9.24
C LEU A 150 9.36 1.21 -9.76
N ASN A 151 10.07 2.29 -10.04
CA ASN A 151 11.50 2.23 -10.29
C ASN A 151 12.25 2.29 -8.95
N SER A 152 12.66 1.13 -8.43
CA SER A 152 13.29 1.01 -7.12
C SER A 152 14.53 1.89 -6.97
N THR A 153 15.41 1.97 -7.97
CA THR A 153 16.61 2.81 -7.92
C THR A 153 16.25 4.29 -7.74
N LYS A 154 15.32 4.81 -8.56
CA LYS A 154 14.85 6.20 -8.43
C LYS A 154 14.16 6.45 -7.08
N PHE A 155 13.41 5.47 -6.57
CA PHE A 155 12.76 5.58 -5.27
C PHE A 155 13.76 5.65 -4.13
N GLU A 156 14.80 4.82 -4.16
CA GLU A 156 15.88 4.86 -3.18
C GLU A 156 16.67 6.17 -3.24
N ASP A 157 16.95 6.67 -4.43
CA ASP A 157 17.58 7.99 -4.59
C ASP A 157 16.71 9.12 -4.04
N TRP A 158 15.39 8.97 -4.12
CA TRP A 158 14.47 9.89 -3.46
C TRP A 158 14.48 9.74 -1.93
N ILE A 159 14.50 8.51 -1.39
CA ILE A 159 14.65 8.25 0.05
C ILE A 159 15.95 8.90 0.58
N ARG A 160 17.06 8.78 -0.15
CA ARG A 160 18.36 9.37 0.21
C ARG A 160 18.31 10.90 0.36
N LYS A 161 17.33 11.57 -0.27
CA LYS A 161 17.13 13.03 -0.13
C LYS A 161 16.52 13.42 1.21
N ARG A 162 15.86 12.50 1.94
CA ARG A 162 15.33 12.72 3.30
C ARG A 162 14.26 13.81 3.38
N LYS A 163 13.43 13.93 2.33
CA LYS A 163 12.41 14.98 2.19
C LYS A 163 10.98 14.44 2.23
N ALA A 164 10.77 13.21 2.70
CA ALA A 164 9.42 12.67 2.87
C ALA A 164 8.73 13.43 4.02
N PRO A 165 7.57 14.07 3.78
CA PRO A 165 6.82 14.71 4.86
C PRO A 165 6.15 13.65 5.75
N PRO A 166 5.76 13.99 6.99
CA PRO A 166 4.94 13.10 7.79
C PRO A 166 3.58 12.87 7.13
N VAL A 167 3.03 11.67 7.31
CA VAL A 167 1.61 11.40 7.02
C VAL A 167 0.73 12.23 7.98
N PRO A 168 -0.38 12.83 7.52
CA PRO A 168 -1.28 13.62 8.36
C PRO A 168 -1.67 12.91 9.67
N TYR A 169 -1.80 13.66 10.77
CA TYR A 169 -2.18 13.18 12.11
C TYR A 169 -1.20 12.20 12.81
N MET A 170 -0.27 11.58 12.07
CA MET A 170 0.55 10.49 12.58
C MET A 170 1.62 10.91 13.60
N VAL A 171 2.18 12.11 13.48
CA VAL A 171 3.14 12.64 14.48
C VAL A 171 2.48 12.76 15.85
N LYS A 172 1.25 13.29 15.90
CA LYS A 172 0.49 13.42 17.14
C LYS A 172 0.20 12.05 17.74
N LEU A 173 -0.37 11.14 16.94
CA LEU A 173 -0.66 9.77 17.39
C LEU A 173 0.58 9.05 17.92
N TYR A 174 1.70 9.14 17.19
CA TYR A 174 2.97 8.53 17.59
C TYR A 174 3.40 8.97 18.99
N HIS A 175 3.34 10.28 19.27
CA HIS A 175 3.72 10.83 20.57
C HIS A 175 2.74 10.44 21.67
N GLU A 176 1.43 10.43 21.39
CA GLU A 176 0.42 9.96 22.35
C GLU A 176 0.64 8.50 22.77
N ILE A 177 1.01 7.63 21.83
CA ILE A 177 1.34 6.22 22.12
C ILE A 177 2.57 6.12 23.00
N ARG A 178 3.62 6.87 22.64
CA ARG A 178 4.88 6.86 23.37
C ARG A 178 4.72 7.39 24.80
N GLU A 179 3.97 8.47 24.98
CA GLU A 179 3.74 9.11 26.28
C GLU A 179 2.92 8.23 27.24
N ARG A 180 2.16 7.27 26.70
CA ARG A 180 1.50 6.21 27.49
C ARG A 180 2.46 5.11 27.97
N GLY A 181 3.76 5.21 27.65
CA GLY A 181 4.78 4.25 28.05
C GLY A 181 4.88 3.02 27.15
N ILE A 182 4.16 3.00 26.03
CA ILE A 182 4.18 1.90 25.07
C ILE A 182 5.46 1.98 24.23
N LYS A 183 6.16 0.84 24.09
CA LYS A 183 7.37 0.73 23.30
C LYS A 183 7.05 0.72 21.81
N ILE A 184 7.59 1.70 21.09
CA ILE A 184 7.37 1.79 19.64
C ILE A 184 8.46 1.05 18.88
N PHE A 185 8.05 0.15 18.00
CA PHE A 185 8.91 -0.54 17.04
C PHE A 185 8.57 -0.10 15.62
N LEU A 186 9.58 0.28 14.85
CA LEU A 186 9.42 0.63 13.45
C LEU A 186 9.88 -0.57 12.61
N ILE A 187 9.00 -1.11 11.76
CA ILE A 187 9.30 -2.26 10.90
C ILE A 187 8.98 -1.89 9.45
N SER A 188 10.02 -1.74 8.63
CA SER A 188 9.89 -1.27 7.25
C SER A 188 10.53 -2.23 6.26
N SER A 189 10.01 -2.25 5.04
CA SER A 189 10.58 -2.98 3.91
C SER A 189 11.79 -2.26 3.27
N ARG A 190 12.13 -1.04 3.71
CA ARG A 190 13.36 -0.35 3.28
C ARG A 190 14.58 -1.20 3.58
N LYS A 191 15.59 -1.10 2.72
CA LYS A 191 16.85 -1.82 2.86
C LYS A 191 17.70 -1.22 3.97
N GLU A 192 18.46 -2.07 4.65
CA GLU A 192 19.32 -1.68 5.79
C GLU A 192 20.32 -0.58 5.43
N TYR A 193 20.87 -0.58 4.20
CA TYR A 193 21.78 0.47 3.75
C TYR A 193 21.12 1.87 3.62
N LEU A 194 19.78 1.96 3.70
CA LEU A 194 19.04 3.23 3.76
C LEU A 194 18.79 3.71 5.19
N ARG A 195 19.34 3.04 6.22
CA ARG A 195 19.10 3.36 7.64
C ARG A 195 19.36 4.81 7.97
N SER A 196 20.55 5.33 7.63
CA SER A 196 20.91 6.72 7.95
C SER A 196 19.91 7.72 7.34
N ALA A 197 19.59 7.59 6.06
CA ALA A 197 18.61 8.45 5.41
C ALA A 197 17.21 8.32 6.04
N THR A 198 16.81 7.12 6.45
CA THR A 198 15.52 6.86 7.07
C THR A 198 15.43 7.49 8.47
N VAL A 199 16.46 7.32 9.30
CA VAL A 199 16.54 7.93 10.64
C VAL A 199 16.51 9.45 10.54
N ASP A 200 17.34 10.03 9.67
CA ASP A 200 17.40 11.48 9.51
C ASP A 200 16.06 12.06 9.06
N ASN A 201 15.34 11.38 8.17
CA ASN A 201 14.02 11.82 7.73
C ASN A 201 12.98 11.69 8.86
N LEU A 202 12.98 10.59 9.61
CA LEU A 202 12.06 10.39 10.74
C LEU A 202 12.22 11.50 11.79
N ILE A 203 13.46 11.83 12.14
CA ILE A 203 13.77 12.91 13.10
C ILE A 203 13.30 14.26 12.56
N GLN A 204 13.62 14.58 11.30
CA GLN A 204 13.17 15.82 10.66
C GLN A 204 11.63 15.93 10.59
N ALA A 205 10.93 14.81 10.43
CA ALA A 205 9.48 14.74 10.43
C ALA A 205 8.86 14.77 11.85
N GLY A 206 9.68 14.82 12.91
CA GLY A 206 9.23 14.96 14.29
C GLY A 206 9.03 13.64 15.04
N TYR A 207 9.50 12.50 14.51
CA TYR A 207 9.47 11.21 15.19
C TYR A 207 10.78 10.98 15.96
N TYR A 208 10.70 10.59 17.22
CA TYR A 208 11.86 10.30 18.06
C TYR A 208 11.50 9.37 19.22
N GLY A 209 12.49 8.65 19.77
CA GLY A 209 12.28 7.79 20.94
C GLY A 209 11.62 6.43 20.64
N TRP A 210 11.71 5.93 19.41
CA TRP A 210 11.39 4.53 19.12
C TRP A 210 12.36 3.60 19.85
N SER A 211 11.89 2.41 20.20
CA SER A 211 12.68 1.38 20.88
C SER A 211 13.60 0.64 19.92
N ASN A 212 13.15 0.38 18.68
CA ASN A 212 14.01 -0.16 17.63
C ASN A 212 13.50 0.21 16.23
N LEU A 213 14.43 0.31 15.29
CA LEU A 213 14.17 0.46 13.85
C LEU A 213 14.69 -0.79 13.14
N ILE A 214 13.77 -1.56 12.58
CA ILE A 214 14.03 -2.85 11.93
C ILE A 214 13.80 -2.66 10.43
N LEU A 215 14.89 -2.76 9.66
CA LEU A 215 14.90 -2.67 8.19
C LEU A 215 15.29 -4.03 7.59
N ARG A 216 15.22 -4.17 6.27
CA ARG A 216 15.55 -5.42 5.59
C ARG A 216 17.05 -5.55 5.39
N GLY A 217 17.64 -6.56 6.03
CA GLY A 217 19.02 -6.99 5.83
C GLY A 217 19.20 -7.79 4.54
N LEU A 218 20.45 -8.21 4.29
CA LEU A 218 20.82 -9.03 3.12
C LEU A 218 20.15 -10.41 3.17
N GLU A 219 20.05 -10.99 4.36
CA GLU A 219 19.37 -12.26 4.63
C GLU A 219 17.85 -12.21 4.39
N ASP A 220 17.30 -11.00 4.37
CA ASP A 220 15.87 -10.80 4.20
C ASP A 220 15.51 -10.49 2.74
N GLU A 221 16.44 -10.26 1.82
CA GLU A 221 16.12 -9.71 0.48
C GLU A 221 15.20 -10.57 -0.37
N GLN A 222 15.34 -11.90 -0.26
CA GLN A 222 14.55 -12.85 -1.04
C GLN A 222 13.21 -13.21 -0.39
N LYS A 223 12.95 -12.71 0.83
CA LYS A 223 11.69 -12.99 1.53
C LYS A 223 10.55 -12.19 0.93
N GLU A 224 9.34 -12.71 1.01
CA GLU A 224 8.16 -11.88 0.80
C GLU A 224 8.03 -10.86 1.94
N VAL A 225 7.41 -9.70 1.69
CA VAL A 225 7.28 -8.66 2.73
C VAL A 225 6.42 -9.17 3.88
N LYS A 226 5.33 -9.90 3.58
CA LYS A 226 4.51 -10.53 4.61
C LYS A 226 5.30 -11.50 5.50
N GLN A 227 6.17 -12.31 4.90
CA GLN A 227 7.00 -13.26 5.64
C GLN A 227 7.97 -12.50 6.54
N TYR A 228 8.74 -11.58 5.99
CA TYR A 228 9.68 -10.74 6.73
C TYR A 228 9.01 -10.07 7.94
N LYS A 229 7.88 -9.37 7.73
CA LYS A 229 7.20 -8.64 8.80
C LYS A 229 6.64 -9.59 9.87
N SER A 230 6.10 -10.75 9.47
CA SER A 230 5.64 -11.77 10.43
C SER A 230 6.77 -12.34 11.29
N GLU A 231 7.95 -12.58 10.71
CA GLU A 231 9.12 -13.05 11.45
C GLU A 231 9.60 -12.00 12.47
N LYS A 232 9.58 -10.71 12.12
CA LYS A 232 9.93 -9.65 13.08
C LYS A 232 8.89 -9.53 14.21
N ARG A 233 7.60 -9.75 13.94
CA ARG A 233 6.57 -9.84 15.00
C ARG A 233 6.78 -11.06 15.90
N THR A 234 7.12 -12.21 15.33
CA THR A 234 7.48 -13.42 16.09
C THR A 234 8.69 -13.14 16.99
N TRP A 235 9.73 -12.50 16.45
CA TRP A 235 10.91 -12.10 17.22
C TRP A 235 10.56 -11.18 18.40
N LEU A 236 9.76 -10.12 18.17
CA LEU A 236 9.29 -9.26 19.27
C LEU A 236 8.52 -10.02 20.35
N THR A 237 7.66 -10.95 19.95
CA THR A 237 6.91 -11.80 20.89
C THR A 237 7.85 -12.71 21.69
N SER A 238 8.88 -13.26 21.05
CA SER A 238 9.88 -14.10 21.72
C SER A 238 10.71 -13.34 22.77
N LEU A 239 10.84 -12.03 22.63
CA LEU A 239 11.44 -11.14 23.62
C LEU A 239 10.48 -10.80 24.78
N GLY A 240 9.23 -11.28 24.75
CA GLY A 240 8.20 -11.03 25.76
C GLY A 240 7.32 -9.82 25.49
N TYR A 241 7.49 -9.11 24.36
CA TYR A 241 6.66 -7.95 24.05
C TYR A 241 5.21 -8.35 23.73
N ARG A 242 4.27 -7.57 24.24
CA ARG A 242 2.84 -7.64 23.93
C ARG A 242 2.52 -6.61 22.87
N VAL A 243 2.45 -7.04 21.62
CA VAL A 243 2.09 -6.17 20.49
C VAL A 243 0.59 -5.91 20.52
N TRP A 244 0.20 -4.69 20.87
CA TRP A 244 -1.21 -4.30 21.02
C TRP A 244 -1.85 -3.76 19.75
N GLY A 245 -1.03 -3.23 18.86
CA GLY A 245 -1.46 -2.73 17.58
C GLY A 245 -0.33 -2.72 16.58
N VAL A 246 -0.70 -2.94 15.33
CA VAL A 246 0.13 -2.67 14.17
C VAL A 246 -0.62 -1.67 13.30
N MET A 247 0.05 -0.59 12.93
CA MET A 247 -0.48 0.41 12.02
C MET A 247 0.38 0.47 10.76
N ALA A 248 -0.26 0.32 9.61
CA ALA A 248 0.42 0.25 8.32
C ALA A 248 -0.53 0.56 7.15
N ASP A 249 0.02 0.89 5.99
CA ASP A 249 -0.70 1.17 4.74
C ASP A 249 -0.88 -0.05 3.84
N GLN A 250 -0.26 -1.20 4.17
CA GLN A 250 -0.32 -2.44 3.39
C GLN A 250 -0.80 -3.62 4.21
N TRP A 251 -1.61 -4.49 3.60
CA TRP A 251 -2.11 -5.70 4.25
C TRP A 251 -1.01 -6.73 4.57
N SER A 252 0.08 -6.76 3.79
CA SER A 252 1.26 -7.59 4.06
C SER A 252 1.92 -7.25 5.41
N SER A 253 1.71 -6.05 5.95
CA SER A 253 2.18 -5.67 7.29
C SER A 253 1.47 -6.41 8.43
N PHE A 254 0.27 -6.95 8.18
CA PHE A 254 -0.52 -7.66 9.18
C PHE A 254 -0.53 -9.18 8.98
N ALA A 255 -0.29 -9.62 7.74
CA ALA A 255 -0.34 -11.03 7.37
C ALA A 255 0.74 -11.88 8.03
N GLY A 256 0.45 -13.17 8.25
CA GLY A 256 1.35 -14.15 8.89
C GLY A 256 1.23 -14.20 10.41
N CYS A 257 1.69 -15.30 11.00
CA CYS A 257 1.66 -15.50 12.45
C CYS A 257 2.90 -14.89 13.15
N PRO A 258 2.76 -14.36 14.38
CA PRO A 258 1.50 -14.13 15.09
C PRO A 258 0.72 -12.97 14.47
N LEU A 259 -0.61 -13.09 14.52
CA LEU A 259 -1.50 -12.01 14.13
C LEU A 259 -1.41 -10.87 15.16
N PRO A 260 -1.44 -9.60 14.71
CA PRO A 260 -1.60 -8.46 15.61
C PRO A 260 -2.86 -8.58 16.46
N LYS A 261 -2.81 -8.13 17.72
CA LYS A 261 -4.03 -8.03 18.56
C LYS A 261 -5.09 -7.12 17.91
N ARG A 262 -4.64 -6.04 17.28
CA ARG A 262 -5.48 -5.17 16.44
C ARG A 262 -4.65 -4.62 15.28
N THR A 263 -5.30 -4.46 14.13
CA THR A 263 -4.70 -3.94 12.90
C THR A 263 -5.37 -2.63 12.53
N PHE A 264 -4.57 -1.62 12.17
CA PHE A 264 -5.05 -0.33 11.70
C PHE A 264 -4.47 -0.08 10.31
N LYS A 265 -5.32 -0.24 9.29
CA LYS A 265 -4.96 -0.07 7.87
C LYS A 265 -5.18 1.39 7.48
N LEU A 266 -4.11 2.07 7.07
CA LEU A 266 -4.20 3.37 6.43
C LEU A 266 -4.51 3.22 4.94
N PRO A 267 -5.27 4.15 4.32
CA PRO A 267 -5.53 4.10 2.89
C PRO A 267 -4.24 4.22 2.08
N ASN A 268 -4.06 3.33 1.09
CA ASN A 268 -3.02 3.49 0.08
C ASN A 268 -3.43 2.75 -1.19
N SER A 269 -3.85 3.54 -2.18
CA SER A 269 -4.31 3.03 -3.48
C SER A 269 -3.28 3.25 -4.59
N ILE A 270 -2.05 3.66 -4.24
CA ILE A 270 -0.97 3.94 -5.20
C ILE A 270 -0.25 2.64 -5.60
N TYR A 271 -0.02 1.74 -4.65
CA TYR A 271 0.71 0.51 -4.89
C TYR A 271 0.23 -0.64 -3.99
N TYR A 272 0.58 -1.87 -4.38
CA TYR A 272 0.30 -3.08 -3.61
C TYR A 272 1.60 -3.79 -3.24
N VAL A 273 1.71 -4.23 -1.98
CA VAL A 273 2.83 -5.04 -1.49
C VAL A 273 2.31 -6.36 -0.92
N ALA A 274 2.75 -7.47 -1.52
CA ALA A 274 2.36 -8.83 -1.16
C ALA A 274 3.15 -9.46 0.02
#